data_AF-A0A1Z7LXS6-F1
#
_entry.id   AF-A0A1Z7LXS6-F1
#
_cell.length_a   1.000
_cell.length_b   1.000
_cell.length_c   1.000
_cell.angle_alpha   90.00
_cell.angle_beta   90.00
_cell.angle_gamma   90.00
#
_symmetry.space_group_name_H-M   'P 1'
#
loop_
_entity.id
_entity.type
_entity.pdbx_description
1 polymer ?
#
loop_
_entity_poly.entity_id
_entity_poly.type
_entity_poly.pdbx_seq_one_letter_code
_entity_poly.pdbx_strand_id
1 'polypeptide(L)'
;MQSVLKTLGQVYGNPVDIEYTVNLNEEGEFVVNLLQCRPLYTGEKGSITGIPGLPEKDCFFRLRDSAMGTSEKEKIDVVIQIDAKAYYEYPYALKSQAAEAVGAVNAWYRGKGKKILLMTPGRVGTSSPELGVPVSFAQISGFRGICEVSDSRAGYMPELSYGSHMFQDMVETGIFYCALWGDDRTEYYNEELFAGLEDLFPKICPDRKVLSGMFRVTEPEDLWYWNNEQTGETLCGLLRPETRRTFPDRK
;
A
#
# COMPACT_ATOMS: atom_id res chain seq x y z
N MET A 1 -16.17 2.70 -24.50
CA MET A 1 -15.80 2.29 -23.14
C MET A 1 -16.21 3.29 -22.06
N GLN A 2 -15.83 4.57 -22.14
CA GLN A 2 -16.18 5.59 -21.14
C GLN A 2 -17.67 5.64 -20.77
N SER A 3 -18.58 5.52 -21.74
CA SER A 3 -20.03 5.46 -21.48
C SER A 3 -20.43 4.28 -20.60
N VAL A 4 -19.82 3.10 -20.80
CA VAL A 4 -20.11 1.89 -20.02
C VAL A 4 -19.63 2.06 -18.58
N LEU A 5 -18.38 2.50 -18.39
CA LEU A 5 -17.83 2.77 -17.05
C LEU A 5 -18.64 3.83 -16.29
N LYS A 6 -19.09 4.89 -16.97
CA LYS A 6 -19.92 5.93 -16.36
C LYS A 6 -21.28 5.39 -15.92
N THR A 7 -21.95 4.59 -16.76
CA THR A 7 -23.23 3.97 -16.42
C THR A 7 -23.08 3.00 -15.25
N LEU A 8 -22.10 2.10 -15.31
CA LEU A 8 -21.85 1.14 -14.23
C LEU A 8 -21.49 1.86 -12.93
N GLY A 9 -20.60 2.84 -12.97
CA GLY A 9 -20.23 3.58 -11.76
C GLY A 9 -21.38 4.39 -11.16
N GLN A 10 -22.31 4.90 -11.98
CA GLN A 10 -23.54 5.52 -11.48
C GLN A 10 -24.47 4.52 -10.80
N VAL A 11 -24.60 3.30 -11.34
CA VAL A 11 -25.47 2.25 -10.78
C VAL A 11 -24.90 1.71 -9.47
N TYR A 12 -23.57 1.49 -9.40
CA TYR A 12 -22.91 1.03 -8.18
C TYR A 12 -22.70 2.14 -7.15
N GLY A 13 -22.76 3.42 -7.57
CA GLY A 13 -22.48 4.57 -6.69
C GLY A 13 -20.99 4.75 -6.36
N ASN A 14 -20.10 4.06 -7.06
CA ASN A 14 -18.64 4.12 -6.92
C ASN A 14 -17.94 3.80 -8.27
N PRO A 15 -16.66 4.13 -8.43
CA PRO A 15 -15.86 3.66 -9.56
C PRO A 15 -15.85 2.12 -9.63
N VAL A 16 -15.88 1.56 -10.85
CA VAL A 16 -15.87 0.12 -11.07
C VAL A 16 -14.63 -0.32 -11.86
N ASP A 17 -14.17 -1.52 -11.56
CA ASP A 17 -13.24 -2.29 -12.37
C ASP A 17 -14.03 -3.29 -13.23
N ILE A 18 -13.66 -3.41 -14.50
CA ILE A 18 -14.36 -4.29 -15.45
C ILE A 18 -13.39 -5.13 -16.26
N GLU A 19 -13.77 -6.38 -16.49
CA GLU A 19 -13.14 -7.23 -17.50
C GLU A 19 -14.13 -7.42 -18.64
N TYR A 20 -13.66 -7.29 -19.88
CA TYR A 20 -14.51 -7.37 -21.06
C TYR A 20 -13.79 -8.03 -22.23
N THR A 21 -14.56 -8.57 -23.15
CA THR A 21 -14.08 -9.05 -24.46
C THR A 21 -14.74 -8.27 -25.58
N VAL A 22 -14.05 -8.20 -26.71
CA VAL A 22 -14.55 -7.59 -27.93
C VAL A 22 -14.54 -8.66 -29.01
N ASN A 23 -15.72 -9.01 -29.51
CA ASN A 23 -15.87 -9.89 -30.66
C ASN A 23 -16.10 -9.02 -31.90
N LEU A 24 -15.34 -9.26 -32.97
CA LEU A 24 -15.54 -8.61 -34.27
C LEU A 24 -16.13 -9.62 -35.25
N ASN A 25 -17.07 -9.18 -36.08
CA ASN A 25 -17.51 -9.95 -37.23
C ASN A 25 -16.67 -9.61 -38.49
N GLU A 26 -16.87 -10.35 -39.57
CA GLU A 26 -16.14 -10.17 -40.84
C GLU A 26 -16.39 -8.81 -41.50
N GLU A 27 -17.47 -8.13 -41.11
CA GLU A 27 -17.90 -6.81 -41.60
C GLU A 27 -17.33 -5.65 -40.77
N GLY A 28 -16.56 -5.95 -39.71
CA GLY A 28 -15.94 -4.96 -38.83
C GLY A 28 -16.85 -4.40 -37.74
N GLU A 29 -18.07 -4.91 -37.60
CA GLU A 29 -18.92 -4.63 -36.45
C GLU A 29 -18.39 -5.36 -35.22
N PHE A 30 -18.52 -4.74 -34.05
CA PHE A 30 -18.03 -5.32 -32.80
C PHE A 30 -19.12 -5.39 -31.74
N VAL A 31 -19.02 -6.43 -30.90
CA VAL A 31 -19.84 -6.60 -29.70
C VAL A 31 -18.91 -6.62 -28.49
N VAL A 32 -19.21 -5.76 -27.50
CA VAL A 32 -18.52 -5.74 -26.20
C VAL A 32 -19.29 -6.62 -25.24
N ASN A 33 -18.64 -7.65 -24.69
CA ASN A 33 -19.22 -8.50 -23.64
C ASN A 33 -18.53 -8.19 -22.32
N LEU A 34 -19.30 -7.80 -21.31
CA LEU A 34 -18.79 -7.66 -19.94
C LEU A 34 -18.66 -9.04 -19.31
N LEU A 35 -17.44 -9.40 -18.93
CA LEU A 35 -17.14 -10.66 -18.24
C LEU A 35 -17.16 -10.48 -16.72
N GLN A 36 -16.74 -9.30 -16.25
CA GLN A 36 -16.69 -8.98 -14.84
C GLN A 36 -16.97 -7.49 -14.63
N CYS A 37 -17.69 -7.16 -13.57
CA CYS A 37 -17.87 -5.79 -13.09
C CYS A 37 -17.83 -5.81 -11.57
N ARG A 38 -16.81 -5.17 -10.98
CA ARG A 38 -16.63 -5.10 -9.53
C ARG A 38 -16.51 -3.63 -9.11
N PRO A 39 -17.19 -3.21 -8.04
CA PRO A 39 -16.94 -1.91 -7.46
C PRO A 39 -15.49 -1.85 -6.93
N LEU A 40 -14.79 -0.75 -7.20
CA LEU A 40 -13.45 -0.50 -6.61
C LEU A 40 -13.51 -0.18 -5.12
N TYR A 41 -14.72 -0.02 -4.58
CA TYR A 41 -14.96 0.41 -3.21
C TYR A 41 -16.19 -0.26 -2.63
N THR A 42 -16.05 -0.97 -1.50
CA THR A 42 -17.15 -1.71 -0.85
C THR A 42 -17.41 -1.30 0.61
N GLY A 43 -16.68 -0.31 1.14
CA GLY A 43 -16.75 0.11 2.54
C GLY A 43 -17.73 1.25 2.83
N GLU A 44 -17.98 1.54 4.12
CA GLU A 44 -18.67 2.77 4.53
C GLU A 44 -17.79 4.00 4.30
N LYS A 45 -18.35 5.09 3.76
CA LYS A 45 -17.60 6.36 3.58
C LYS A 45 -17.04 6.81 4.91
N GLY A 46 -15.73 6.68 5.08
CA GLY A 46 -15.03 7.27 6.21
C GLY A 46 -15.22 8.79 6.22
N SER A 47 -15.19 9.38 7.41
CA SER A 47 -15.46 10.81 7.61
C SER A 47 -14.24 11.52 8.18
N ILE A 48 -13.21 11.77 7.38
CA ILE A 48 -12.25 12.83 7.70
C ILE A 48 -12.60 14.11 6.96
N THR A 49 -12.52 15.24 7.66
CA THR A 49 -12.83 16.56 7.11
C THR A 49 -11.61 17.24 6.48
N GLY A 50 -10.42 16.66 6.62
CA GLY A 50 -9.18 17.21 6.06
C GLY A 50 -7.92 16.51 6.57
N ILE A 51 -6.80 16.82 5.93
CA ILE A 51 -5.47 16.31 6.27
C ILE A 51 -4.71 17.36 7.09
N PRO A 52 -4.04 16.97 8.19
CA PRO A 52 -3.29 17.92 9.00
C PRO A 52 -2.04 18.42 8.27
N GLY A 53 -1.67 19.67 8.55
CA GLY A 53 -0.33 20.15 8.25
C GLY A 53 0.68 19.54 9.22
N LEU A 54 1.61 18.73 8.72
CA LEU A 54 2.76 18.22 9.50
C LEU A 54 4.06 18.91 9.03
N PRO A 55 4.96 19.27 9.96
CA PRO A 55 6.34 19.61 9.61
C PRO A 55 7.00 18.47 8.83
N GLU A 56 7.85 18.79 7.85
CA GLU A 56 8.53 17.76 7.02
C GLU A 56 9.29 16.73 7.87
N LYS A 57 9.95 17.16 8.97
CA LYS A 57 10.67 16.28 9.90
C LYS A 57 9.82 15.18 10.55
N ASP A 58 8.49 15.37 10.58
CA ASP A 58 7.52 14.45 11.16
C ASP A 58 6.68 13.77 10.08
N CYS A 59 6.86 14.13 8.81
CA CYS A 59 6.20 13.54 7.67
C CYS A 59 6.95 12.26 7.23
N PHE A 60 6.24 11.15 7.11
CA PHE A 60 6.79 9.93 6.52
C PHE A 60 6.59 9.93 5.01
N PHE A 61 5.36 10.16 4.54
CA PHE A 61 5.07 10.40 3.14
C PHE A 61 3.83 11.28 2.96
N ARG A 62 3.78 11.97 1.82
CA ARG A 62 2.61 12.72 1.34
C ARG A 62 2.36 12.39 -0.13
N LEU A 63 1.12 12.03 -0.45
CA LEU A 63 0.71 11.57 -1.77
C LEU A 63 -0.46 12.38 -2.30
N ARG A 64 -0.55 12.42 -3.63
CA ARG A 64 -1.66 12.94 -4.43
C ARG A 64 -2.12 11.87 -5.41
N ASP A 65 -3.40 11.53 -5.38
CA ASP A 65 -4.07 10.58 -6.29
C ASP A 65 -3.34 9.22 -6.40
N SER A 66 -2.73 8.77 -5.30
CA SER A 66 -1.86 7.59 -5.26
C SER A 66 -2.18 6.63 -4.11
N ALA A 67 -3.41 6.71 -3.58
CA ALA A 67 -3.89 5.83 -2.54
C ALA A 67 -5.33 5.39 -2.84
N MET A 68 -5.66 4.21 -2.35
CA MET A 68 -6.98 3.59 -2.42
C MET A 68 -7.38 3.16 -1.02
N GLY A 69 -8.60 3.52 -0.64
CA GLY A 69 -9.12 3.30 0.69
C GLY A 69 -10.17 4.34 1.05
N THR A 70 -10.79 4.15 2.21
CA THR A 70 -11.80 5.07 2.73
C THR A 70 -11.16 6.39 3.17
N SER A 71 -11.97 7.45 3.28
CA SER A 71 -11.51 8.68 3.92
C SER A 71 -11.37 8.50 5.43
N GLU A 72 -10.20 8.12 5.92
CA GLU A 72 -10.01 7.75 7.33
C GLU A 72 -8.73 8.34 7.94
N LYS A 73 -8.74 8.40 9.27
CA LYS A 73 -7.57 8.65 10.11
C LYS A 73 -7.32 7.38 10.90
N GLU A 74 -6.11 6.88 10.85
CA GLU A 74 -5.81 5.59 11.46
C GLU A 74 -4.39 5.55 12.03
N LYS A 75 -4.24 4.89 13.18
CA LYS A 75 -2.95 4.72 13.83
C LYS A 75 -2.20 3.53 13.22
N ILE A 76 -0.90 3.69 13.05
CA ILE A 76 0.03 2.61 12.69
C ILE A 76 0.95 2.35 13.87
N ASP A 77 1.06 1.09 14.28
CA ASP A 77 1.88 0.69 15.42
C ASP A 77 3.21 0.05 15.00
N VAL A 78 3.28 -0.47 13.77
CA VAL A 78 4.44 -1.19 13.25
C VAL A 78 4.66 -0.79 11.79
N VAL A 79 5.90 -0.48 11.43
CA VAL A 79 6.32 -0.26 10.05
C VAL A 79 7.32 -1.33 9.66
N ILE A 80 7.06 -2.00 8.54
CA ILE A 80 8.00 -2.91 7.89
C ILE A 80 8.53 -2.19 6.66
N GLN A 81 9.83 -1.92 6.60
CA GLN A 81 10.48 -1.38 5.42
C GLN A 81 11.33 -2.45 4.77
N ILE A 82 11.13 -2.67 3.47
CA ILE A 82 11.98 -3.52 2.65
C ILE A 82 12.79 -2.61 1.72
N ASP A 83 14.10 -2.58 1.89
CA ASP A 83 15.02 -1.81 1.04
C ASP A 83 14.95 -2.35 -0.40
N ALA A 84 14.55 -1.48 -1.32
CA ALA A 84 14.33 -1.86 -2.71
C ALA A 84 15.62 -2.31 -3.38
N LYS A 85 16.72 -1.58 -3.16
CA LYS A 85 18.01 -1.90 -3.77
C LYS A 85 18.50 -3.27 -3.32
N ALA A 86 18.52 -3.52 -2.02
CA ALA A 86 18.90 -4.79 -1.43
C ALA A 86 18.01 -5.93 -1.92
N TYR A 87 16.70 -5.71 -2.09
CA TYR A 87 15.79 -6.70 -2.65
C TYR A 87 16.10 -7.04 -4.11
N TYR A 88 16.31 -6.03 -4.97
CA TYR A 88 16.58 -6.28 -6.39
C TYR A 88 17.97 -6.86 -6.63
N GLU A 89 18.97 -6.52 -5.81
CA GLU A 89 20.30 -7.13 -5.82
C GLU A 89 20.31 -8.55 -5.20
N TYR A 90 19.26 -8.94 -4.48
CA TYR A 90 19.16 -10.25 -3.84
C TYR A 90 19.02 -11.38 -4.88
N PRO A 91 19.73 -12.52 -4.72
CA PRO A 91 19.68 -13.60 -5.71
C PRO A 91 18.25 -14.07 -5.97
N TYR A 92 17.87 -14.15 -7.24
CA TYR A 92 16.52 -14.53 -7.68
C TYR A 92 16.00 -15.79 -6.99
N ALA A 93 16.82 -16.84 -6.92
CA ALA A 93 16.48 -18.12 -6.30
C ALA A 93 16.16 -18.03 -4.80
N LEU A 94 16.56 -16.93 -4.14
CA LEU A 94 16.34 -16.71 -2.72
C LEU A 94 15.25 -15.67 -2.44
N LYS A 95 14.70 -14.97 -3.46
CA LYS A 95 13.70 -13.90 -3.27
C LYS A 95 12.41 -14.38 -2.56
N SER A 96 12.09 -15.68 -2.61
CA SER A 96 11.01 -16.27 -1.80
C SER A 96 11.21 -16.08 -0.29
N GLN A 97 12.46 -16.00 0.19
CA GLN A 97 12.76 -15.77 1.60
C GLN A 97 12.30 -14.39 2.09
N ALA A 98 12.24 -13.39 1.22
CA ALA A 98 11.68 -12.08 1.56
C ALA A 98 10.17 -12.20 1.85
N ALA A 99 9.43 -12.95 1.02
CA ALA A 99 8.03 -13.21 1.26
C ALA A 99 7.80 -14.02 2.55
N GLU A 100 8.61 -15.04 2.80
CA GLU A 100 8.59 -15.80 4.06
C GLU A 100 8.85 -14.90 5.28
N ALA A 101 9.77 -13.94 5.17
CA ALA A 101 10.06 -12.98 6.23
C ALA A 101 8.88 -12.04 6.51
N VAL A 102 8.22 -11.53 5.47
CA VAL A 102 6.96 -10.77 5.63
C VAL A 102 5.91 -11.60 6.37
N GLY A 103 5.73 -12.86 5.98
CA GLY A 103 4.81 -13.78 6.65
C GLY A 103 5.17 -14.06 8.11
N ALA A 104 6.46 -14.17 8.43
CA ALA A 104 6.94 -14.36 9.80
C ALA A 104 6.64 -13.13 10.68
N VAL A 105 6.85 -11.91 10.15
CA VAL A 105 6.50 -10.67 10.87
C VAL A 105 4.99 -10.56 11.07
N ASN A 106 4.17 -10.87 10.06
CA ASN A 106 2.72 -10.92 10.21
C ASN A 106 2.29 -11.91 11.31
N ALA A 107 2.86 -13.12 11.30
CA ALA A 107 2.58 -14.13 12.33
C ALA A 107 3.01 -13.67 13.74
N TRP A 108 4.15 -12.97 13.85
CA TRP A 108 4.64 -12.44 15.13
C TRP A 108 3.68 -11.44 15.77
N TYR A 109 3.00 -10.61 14.97
CA TYR A 109 2.06 -9.61 15.47
C TYR A 109 0.61 -10.10 15.55
N ARG A 110 0.32 -11.29 15.05
CA ARG A 110 -1.02 -11.90 15.11
C ARG A 110 -1.53 -11.97 16.55
N GLY A 111 -2.74 -11.47 16.78
CA GLY A 111 -3.37 -11.45 18.10
C GLY A 111 -2.87 -10.37 19.06
N LYS A 112 -1.88 -9.55 18.67
CA LYS A 112 -1.36 -8.45 19.50
C LYS A 112 -2.12 -7.13 19.33
N GLY A 113 -3.08 -7.07 18.41
CA GLY A 113 -3.88 -5.86 18.13
C GLY A 113 -3.07 -4.71 17.52
N LYS A 114 -1.91 -5.01 16.92
CA LYS A 114 -1.00 -4.03 16.31
C LYS A 114 -1.36 -3.80 14.84
N LYS A 115 -1.44 -2.54 14.41
CA LYS A 115 -1.71 -2.14 13.02
C LYS A 115 -0.39 -1.99 12.27
N ILE A 116 -0.19 -2.82 11.24
CA ILE A 116 1.06 -2.91 10.49
C ILE A 116 0.94 -2.19 9.16
N LEU A 117 1.93 -1.37 8.83
CA LEU A 117 2.16 -0.81 7.50
C LEU A 117 3.37 -1.48 6.86
N LEU A 118 3.20 -2.08 5.68
CA LEU A 118 4.30 -2.63 4.88
C LEU A 118 4.70 -1.65 3.78
N MET A 119 5.97 -1.24 3.75
CA MET A 119 6.61 -0.59 2.62
C MET A 119 7.37 -1.65 1.83
N THR A 120 6.93 -1.95 0.62
CA THR A 120 7.45 -3.05 -0.20
C THR A 120 7.93 -2.57 -1.57
N PRO A 121 9.08 -3.05 -2.08
CA PRO A 121 9.51 -2.72 -3.42
C PRO A 121 8.58 -3.34 -4.46
N GLY A 122 8.12 -2.49 -5.36
CA GLY A 122 7.29 -2.89 -6.50
C GLY A 122 6.01 -3.64 -6.18
N ARG A 123 5.61 -4.49 -7.11
CA ARG A 123 4.32 -5.17 -7.12
C ARG A 123 4.25 -6.23 -6.03
N VAL A 124 3.43 -5.99 -5.01
CA VAL A 124 3.17 -6.93 -3.94
C VAL A 124 2.40 -8.14 -4.46
N GLY A 125 2.88 -9.34 -4.14
CA GLY A 125 2.20 -10.59 -4.50
C GLY A 125 2.24 -10.96 -5.99
N THR A 126 3.24 -10.44 -6.71
CA THR A 126 3.59 -10.88 -8.05
C THR A 126 4.08 -12.34 -8.08
N SER A 127 3.83 -13.07 -9.18
CA SER A 127 4.46 -14.36 -9.46
C SER A 127 5.89 -14.23 -10.00
N SER A 128 6.28 -13.03 -10.43
CA SER A 128 7.60 -12.70 -10.96
C SER A 128 8.38 -11.85 -9.94
N PRO A 129 9.32 -12.43 -9.17
CA PRO A 129 10.05 -11.72 -8.11
C PRO A 129 10.90 -10.52 -8.57
N GLU A 130 11.13 -10.38 -9.88
CA GLU A 130 11.75 -9.19 -10.47
C GLU A 130 10.82 -7.97 -10.51
N LEU A 131 9.51 -8.16 -10.34
CA LEU A 131 8.53 -7.07 -10.32
C LEU A 131 8.27 -6.53 -8.91
N GLY A 132 8.66 -7.27 -7.87
CA GLY A 132 8.34 -6.98 -6.47
C GLY A 132 8.32 -8.24 -5.62
N VAL A 133 7.94 -8.09 -4.35
CA VAL A 133 8.01 -9.19 -3.36
C VAL A 133 6.86 -10.20 -3.58
N PRO A 134 7.16 -11.50 -3.79
CA PRO A 134 6.17 -12.52 -4.16
C PRO A 134 5.42 -13.07 -2.94
N VAL A 135 4.76 -12.19 -2.17
CA VAL A 135 3.93 -12.59 -1.01
C VAL A 135 2.61 -13.22 -1.44
N SER A 136 2.15 -14.22 -0.70
CA SER A 136 0.76 -14.67 -0.79
C SER A 136 -0.15 -13.78 0.07
N PHE A 137 -1.45 -13.74 -0.24
CA PHE A 137 -2.40 -12.96 0.55
C PHE A 137 -2.39 -13.34 2.05
N ALA A 138 -2.26 -14.64 2.37
CA ALA A 138 -2.16 -15.12 3.75
C ALA A 138 -0.95 -14.55 4.53
N GLN A 139 0.10 -14.13 3.83
CA GLN A 139 1.27 -13.50 4.46
C GLN A 139 1.04 -12.02 4.79
N ILE A 140 0.08 -11.36 4.16
CA ILE A 140 -0.22 -9.93 4.36
C ILE A 140 -1.62 -9.64 4.90
N SER A 141 -2.48 -10.65 5.04
CA SER A 141 -3.89 -10.49 5.42
C SER A 141 -4.15 -9.88 6.80
N GLY A 142 -3.11 -9.74 7.63
CA GLY A 142 -3.18 -9.11 8.96
C GLY A 142 -2.72 -7.66 8.97
N PHE A 143 -2.32 -7.11 7.83
CA PHE A 143 -1.79 -5.76 7.74
C PHE A 143 -2.90 -4.73 7.69
N ARG A 144 -2.62 -3.53 8.20
CA ARG A 144 -3.56 -2.41 8.10
C ARG A 144 -3.35 -1.64 6.80
N GLY A 145 -2.11 -1.56 6.32
CA GLY A 145 -1.82 -0.95 5.03
C GLY A 145 -0.59 -1.52 4.34
N ILE A 146 -0.55 -1.33 3.03
CA ILE A 146 0.55 -1.71 2.16
C ILE A 146 0.85 -0.53 1.24
N CYS A 147 2.12 -0.16 1.17
CA CYS A 147 2.64 0.88 0.32
C CYS A 147 3.67 0.27 -0.62
N GLU A 148 3.36 0.27 -1.91
CA GLU A 148 4.31 -0.14 -2.94
C GLU A 148 5.26 1.01 -3.26
N VAL A 149 6.55 0.72 -3.25
CA VAL A 149 7.60 1.71 -3.46
C VAL A 149 8.22 1.49 -4.83
N SER A 150 8.06 2.48 -5.71
CA SER A 150 8.84 2.60 -6.93
C SER A 150 10.18 3.24 -6.58
N ASP A 151 11.29 2.62 -6.99
CA ASP A 151 12.62 3.11 -6.70
C ASP A 151 13.47 3.22 -7.98
N SER A 152 13.85 4.45 -8.32
CA SER A 152 14.71 4.72 -9.48
C SER A 152 16.15 4.23 -9.31
N ARG A 153 16.63 4.05 -8.06
CA ARG A 153 17.96 3.47 -7.76
C ARG A 153 18.08 2.03 -8.25
N ALA A 154 16.96 1.31 -8.28
CA ALA A 154 16.89 -0.05 -8.80
C ALA A 154 16.85 -0.11 -10.34
N GLY A 155 16.71 1.03 -11.02
CA GLY A 155 16.59 1.09 -12.49
C GLY A 155 15.32 0.43 -13.02
N TYR A 156 14.36 0.13 -12.14
CA TYR A 156 13.16 -0.63 -12.45
C TYR A 156 11.92 0.08 -11.91
N MET A 157 10.95 0.34 -12.79
CA MET A 157 9.67 0.97 -12.44
C MET A 157 8.57 -0.10 -12.59
N PRO A 158 8.25 -0.85 -11.52
CA PRO A 158 7.30 -1.95 -11.58
C PRO A 158 5.88 -1.47 -11.89
N GLU A 159 5.13 -2.32 -12.59
CA GLU A 159 3.67 -2.19 -12.70
C GLU A 159 3.06 -2.48 -11.33
N LEU A 160 2.71 -1.42 -10.60
CA LEU A 160 2.12 -1.51 -9.28
C LEU A 160 0.84 -2.38 -9.29
N SER A 161 0.48 -3.00 -8.17
CA SER A 161 -0.59 -4.01 -8.08
C SER A 161 -2.00 -3.49 -8.38
N TYR A 162 -2.15 -2.22 -8.74
CA TYR A 162 -3.41 -1.57 -9.05
C TYR A 162 -4.19 -2.36 -10.12
N GLY A 163 -5.42 -2.77 -9.79
CA GLY A 163 -6.27 -3.56 -10.68
C GLY A 163 -5.95 -5.06 -10.77
N SER A 164 -5.10 -5.59 -9.88
CA SER A 164 -4.84 -7.03 -9.79
C SER A 164 -5.81 -7.77 -8.86
N HIS A 165 -5.89 -9.11 -8.96
CA HIS A 165 -6.63 -9.92 -7.97
C HIS A 165 -6.15 -9.71 -6.54
N MET A 166 -4.82 -9.60 -6.33
CA MET A 166 -4.25 -9.28 -5.02
C MET A 166 -4.76 -7.92 -4.50
N PHE A 167 -4.88 -6.93 -5.39
CA PHE A 167 -5.43 -5.63 -5.03
C PHE A 167 -6.91 -5.69 -4.67
N GLN A 168 -7.70 -6.49 -5.38
CA GLN A 168 -9.10 -6.73 -5.03
C GLN A 168 -9.22 -7.35 -3.63
N ASP A 169 -8.41 -8.38 -3.33
CA ASP A 169 -8.39 -9.00 -2.00
C ASP A 169 -8.03 -7.98 -0.89
N MET A 170 -7.07 -7.07 -1.15
CA MET A 170 -6.70 -5.99 -0.23
C MET A 170 -7.86 -5.02 0.01
N VAL A 171 -8.53 -4.57 -1.05
CA VAL A 171 -9.70 -3.68 -0.96
C VAL A 171 -10.84 -4.33 -0.19
N GLU A 172 -11.17 -5.59 -0.50
CA GLU A 172 -12.28 -6.32 0.14
C GLU A 172 -12.03 -6.57 1.63
N THR A 173 -10.76 -6.70 2.04
CA THR A 173 -10.38 -6.89 3.45
C THR A 173 -10.11 -5.58 4.19
N GLY A 174 -10.25 -4.43 3.53
CA GLY A 174 -10.04 -3.12 4.14
C GLY A 174 -8.57 -2.82 4.46
N ILE A 175 -7.64 -3.44 3.73
CA ILE A 175 -6.21 -3.10 3.77
C ILE A 175 -6.02 -1.82 2.98
N PHE A 176 -5.54 -0.77 3.64
CA PHE A 176 -5.20 0.49 2.99
C PHE A 176 -4.09 0.26 1.96
N TYR A 177 -4.26 0.74 0.74
CA TYR A 177 -3.27 0.56 -0.32
C TYR A 177 -2.80 1.91 -0.84
N CYS A 178 -1.50 2.11 -0.95
CA CYS A 178 -0.95 3.27 -1.65
C CYS A 178 0.33 2.97 -2.39
N ALA A 179 0.78 3.94 -3.18
CA ALA A 179 1.93 3.84 -4.04
C ALA A 179 2.81 5.08 -3.91
N LEU A 180 4.11 4.86 -3.68
CA LEU A 180 5.15 5.87 -3.80
C LEU A 180 5.75 5.79 -5.21
N TRP A 181 5.55 6.86 -5.98
CA TRP A 181 6.05 7.02 -7.34
C TRP A 181 7.28 7.90 -7.38
N GLY A 182 8.10 7.73 -8.42
CA GLY A 182 9.20 8.64 -8.73
C GLY A 182 8.77 9.95 -9.43
N ASP A 183 7.51 10.35 -9.28
CA ASP A 183 6.92 11.53 -9.93
C ASP A 183 6.03 12.34 -8.95
N ASP A 184 5.35 13.36 -9.48
CA ASP A 184 4.58 14.35 -8.72
C ASP A 184 3.43 13.77 -7.87
N ARG A 185 3.06 12.49 -8.07
CA ARG A 185 2.09 11.79 -7.21
C ARG A 185 2.65 11.56 -5.80
N THR A 186 3.97 11.55 -5.65
CA THR A 186 4.65 11.53 -4.35
C THR A 186 5.22 12.90 -4.06
N GLU A 187 4.45 13.71 -3.33
CA GLU A 187 4.86 15.06 -2.95
C GLU A 187 6.04 15.05 -1.98
N TYR A 188 6.11 14.04 -1.10
CA TYR A 188 7.18 13.90 -0.12
C TYR A 188 7.31 12.44 0.33
N TYR A 189 8.55 11.98 0.55
CA TYR A 189 8.85 10.70 1.18
C TYR A 189 10.18 10.78 1.96
N ASN A 190 10.17 10.34 3.22
CA ASN A 190 11.35 10.24 4.07
C ASN A 190 11.58 8.79 4.51
N GLU A 191 12.33 8.04 3.71
CA GLU A 191 12.70 6.64 3.98
C GLU A 191 13.43 6.45 5.32
N GLU A 192 14.18 7.46 5.76
CA GLU A 192 15.04 7.41 6.95
C GLU A 192 14.34 7.89 8.23
N LEU A 193 13.05 8.23 8.20
CA LEU A 193 12.32 8.75 9.36
C LEU A 193 12.47 7.87 10.61
N PHE A 194 12.56 6.55 10.42
CA PHE A 194 12.65 5.57 11.50
C PHE A 194 14.05 4.99 11.72
N ALA A 195 15.09 5.55 11.10
CA ALA A 195 16.45 5.02 11.18
C ALA A 195 17.07 5.03 12.58
N GLY A 196 16.59 5.91 13.46
CA GLY A 196 17.01 5.95 14.86
C GLY A 196 16.25 5.02 15.80
N LEU A 197 15.22 4.30 15.33
CA LEU A 197 14.45 3.37 16.15
C LEU A 197 15.12 1.98 16.20
N GLU A 198 14.80 1.21 17.24
CA GLU A 198 15.24 -0.19 17.34
C GLU A 198 14.67 -1.00 16.17
N ASP A 199 15.55 -1.65 15.41
CA ASP A 199 15.14 -2.62 14.40
C ASP A 199 14.85 -3.97 15.07
N LEU A 200 13.58 -4.35 15.06
CA LEU A 200 13.08 -5.60 15.63
C LEU A 200 13.22 -6.78 14.68
N PHE A 201 13.61 -6.58 13.42
CA PHE A 201 13.73 -7.68 12.45
C PHE A 201 14.63 -8.82 12.93
N PRO A 202 15.85 -8.57 13.48
CA PRO A 202 16.73 -9.64 13.99
C PRO A 202 16.13 -10.42 15.17
N LYS A 203 15.25 -9.79 15.96
CA LYS A 203 14.55 -10.42 17.08
C LYS A 203 13.39 -11.30 16.60
N ILE A 204 12.67 -10.84 15.58
CA ILE A 204 11.51 -11.55 15.04
C ILE A 204 11.93 -12.71 14.13
N CYS A 205 12.99 -12.51 13.34
CA CYS A 205 13.52 -13.48 12.38
C CYS A 205 14.99 -13.84 12.66
N PRO A 206 15.33 -14.43 13.81
CA PRO A 206 16.73 -14.69 14.21
C PRO A 206 17.48 -15.63 13.26
N ASP A 207 16.76 -16.51 12.58
CA ASP A 207 17.32 -17.48 11.63
C ASP A 207 17.52 -16.88 10.22
N ARG A 208 17.09 -15.63 9.97
CA ARG A 208 17.14 -14.97 8.66
C ARG A 208 18.08 -13.76 8.64
N LYS A 209 19.25 -13.90 9.28
CA LYS A 209 20.26 -12.84 9.41
C LYS A 209 20.70 -12.22 8.08
N VAL A 210 20.69 -13.01 7.00
CA VAL A 210 21.02 -12.53 5.65
C VAL A 210 20.10 -11.41 5.17
N LEU A 211 18.87 -11.34 5.71
CA LEU A 211 17.87 -10.33 5.34
C LEU A 211 17.91 -9.08 6.24
N SER A 212 18.73 -9.04 7.30
CA SER A 212 18.76 -7.90 8.25
C SER A 212 19.24 -6.58 7.64
N GLY A 213 19.91 -6.61 6.49
CA GLY A 213 20.25 -5.39 5.73
C GLY A 213 19.15 -4.96 4.73
N MET A 214 18.16 -5.83 4.49
CA MET A 214 17.05 -5.59 3.56
C MET A 214 15.77 -5.21 4.31
N PHE A 215 15.54 -5.78 5.49
CA PHE A 215 14.34 -5.54 6.29
C PHE A 215 14.66 -4.66 7.49
N ARG A 216 13.76 -3.72 7.76
CA ARG A 216 13.70 -2.98 9.03
C ARG A 216 12.27 -3.07 9.57
N VAL A 217 12.12 -3.48 10.83
CA VAL A 217 10.83 -3.53 11.52
C VAL A 217 10.88 -2.62 12.73
N THR A 218 10.08 -1.57 12.74
CA THR A 218 10.07 -0.55 13.81
C THR A 218 8.69 -0.38 14.41
N GLU A 219 8.65 0.00 15.69
CA GLU A 219 7.42 0.38 16.41
C GLU A 219 7.45 1.89 16.74
N PRO A 220 7.13 2.77 15.78
CA PRO A 220 7.13 4.21 16.03
C PRO A 220 5.99 4.62 16.97
N GLU A 221 6.27 5.56 17.86
CA GLU A 221 5.26 6.16 18.73
C GLU A 221 4.43 7.19 17.96
N ASP A 222 3.10 7.11 18.09
CA ASP A 222 2.16 8.08 17.50
C ASP A 222 2.34 8.31 15.98
N LEU A 223 2.57 7.24 15.22
CA LEU A 223 2.46 7.25 13.76
C LEU A 223 1.01 7.09 13.33
N TRP A 224 0.57 7.94 12.40
CA TRP A 224 -0.79 7.91 11.86
C TRP A 224 -0.75 8.08 10.34
N TYR A 225 -1.77 7.57 9.65
CA TYR A 225 -2.09 8.01 8.31
C TYR A 225 -3.46 8.68 8.26
N TRP A 226 -3.59 9.59 7.29
CA TRP A 226 -4.81 10.25 6.88
C TRP A 226 -4.96 10.01 5.39
N ASN A 227 -6.10 9.49 4.99
CA ASN A 227 -6.46 9.38 3.58
C ASN A 227 -7.75 10.17 3.35
N ASN A 228 -7.77 11.00 2.32
CA ASN A 228 -8.99 11.69 1.87
C ASN A 228 -9.26 11.34 0.42
N GLU A 229 -10.12 10.35 0.21
CA GLU A 229 -10.53 9.88 -1.11
C GLU A 229 -11.12 11.01 -1.97
N GLN A 230 -11.82 11.97 -1.37
CA GLN A 230 -12.49 13.05 -2.11
C GLN A 230 -11.50 14.08 -2.67
N THR A 231 -10.39 14.33 -1.98
CA THR A 231 -9.36 15.27 -2.43
C THR A 231 -8.16 14.58 -3.06
N GLY A 232 -8.11 13.25 -3.03
CA GLY A 232 -6.98 12.44 -3.48
C GLY A 232 -5.75 12.57 -2.58
N GLU A 233 -5.87 13.18 -1.41
CA GLU A 233 -4.71 13.45 -0.55
C GLU A 233 -4.47 12.29 0.41
N THR A 234 -3.19 11.97 0.63
CA THR A 234 -2.78 11.05 1.68
C THR A 234 -1.56 11.60 2.41
N LEU A 235 -1.55 11.44 3.73
CA LEU A 235 -0.42 11.80 4.57
C LEU A 235 -0.17 10.68 5.58
N CYS A 236 1.08 10.29 5.76
CA CYS A 236 1.50 9.49 6.91
C CYS A 236 2.60 10.23 7.66
N GLY A 237 2.54 10.25 8.98
CA GLY A 237 3.52 10.95 9.80
C GLY A 237 3.28 10.88 11.30
N LEU A 238 4.27 11.35 12.04
CA LEU A 238 4.30 11.37 13.50
C LEU A 238 3.44 12.53 14.03
N LEU A 239 2.37 12.19 14.74
CA LEU A 239 1.47 13.17 15.34
C LEU A 239 1.97 13.58 16.72
N ARG A 240 2.98 14.46 16.77
CA ARG A 240 3.52 14.95 18.03
C ARG A 240 2.48 15.77 18.83
N PRO A 241 2.59 15.81 20.17
CA PRO A 241 1.67 16.57 21.03
C PRO A 241 1.53 18.05 20.64
N GLU A 242 2.60 18.65 20.11
CA GLU A 242 2.67 20.03 19.66
C GLU A 242 1.75 20.29 18.47
N THR A 243 1.65 19.31 17.56
CA THR A 243 0.83 19.35 16.34
C THR A 243 -0.61 18.90 16.60
N ARG A 244 -0.88 18.14 17.67
CA ARG A 244 -2.25 17.80 18.09
C ARG A 244 -3.09 19.02 18.46
N ARG A 245 -2.45 20.12 18.90
CA ARG A 245 -3.15 21.36 19.29
C ARG A 245 -3.75 22.10 18.10
N THR A 246 -3.24 21.90 16.89
CA THR A 246 -3.71 22.57 15.66
C THR A 246 -4.78 21.76 14.92
N PHE A 247 -4.87 20.44 15.17
CA PHE A 247 -5.88 19.55 14.62
C PHE A 247 -6.51 18.67 15.72
N PRO A 248 -7.46 19.21 16.51
CA PRO A 248 -8.10 18.45 17.58
C PRO A 248 -8.93 17.30 17.00
N ASP A 249 -8.80 16.12 17.62
CA ASP A 249 -9.71 14.99 17.37
C ASP A 249 -11.14 15.44 17.67
N ARG A 250 -11.99 15.47 16.64
CA ARG A 250 -13.43 15.63 16.87
C ARG A 250 -13.91 14.35 17.54
N LYS A 251 -14.48 14.51 18.74
CA LYS A 251 -15.19 13.47 19.50
C LYS A 251 -16.31 12.84 18.69
#